data_AF-A0A9W7KUJ7-F1
#
_entry.id   AF-A0A9W7KUJ7-F1
#
_cell.length_a   1.000
_cell.length_b   1.000
_cell.length_c   1.000
_cell.angle_alpha   90.00
_cell.angle_beta   90.00
_cell.angle_gamma   90.00
#
_symmetry.space_group_name_H-M   'P 1'
#
loop_
_entity.id
_entity.type
_entity.pdbx_description
1 polymer ?
#
loop_
_entity_poly.entity_id
_entity_poly.type
_entity_poly.pdbx_seq_one_letter_code
_entity_poly.pdbx_strand_id
1 'polypeptide(L)'
;MFARFLALLLLLPFTTILADDVDVNFLLAPPKYDPELQDKALVFFPGGNVPNTNYTNPLVALQNEVAPSVNLHVIILGFKTRKCIQVCPSSGTCVLLHNQVQASLELLTTSGFKGDLETDVHLGGHSLGGTCVNQLVQGYKETEQYLNGLFMWGSYIDSTGEFSLPTYPAPFALIGAELDGGLARPGKMANWLDQFNKLKKETNEKVEDLQKAKAVVIIPGIDHSDFCPGFEVPGDIIPSEVNSNEALKRISKVTGTWLLKLWSKSTHLENKFLARVYDENMDFLRPYFAALDLEVQFHAMHYTGTGGTYSPVCEKAQMILAGLSAEDAARVTISRGCDSTNFEDTRSCAYLNSTDDLEHSRSQYAPSPSDPSNLFVNVSGHANYYRDFKNTGSITAASQIACKMLTGARIAEQLNIEYDATTSRNTCKEVNEYFYEQALQSIEGTEVYNRYLQSGKKICFKDDFDAYFSAGPAWIKESLEIKEDDDCLSVASVKIDTALDSNLFPGVHYCKLLSPARVLDWVMTDSNANKRK
;
A
#
# COMPACT_ATOMS: atom_id res chain seq x y z
N MET A 1 -26.19 44.28 12.57
CA MET A 1 -26.00 43.29 13.65
C MET A 1 -24.98 42.27 13.15
N PHE A 2 -23.75 42.09 13.61
CA PHE A 2 -22.87 42.60 14.68
C PHE A 2 -21.46 42.40 14.08
N ALA A 3 -20.66 43.41 13.73
CA ALA A 3 -19.78 44.22 14.57
C ALA A 3 -18.81 43.45 15.50
N ARG A 4 -17.52 43.56 15.16
CA ARG A 4 -16.31 43.61 16.03
C ARG A 4 -15.85 42.31 16.73
N PHE A 5 -14.64 41.86 16.38
CA PHE A 5 -13.59 41.57 17.36
C PHE A 5 -12.21 41.77 16.71
N LEU A 6 -11.66 42.97 16.92
CA LEU A 6 -10.26 43.32 16.73
C LEU A 6 -9.72 43.48 18.16
N ALA A 7 -8.89 42.56 18.63
CA ALA A 7 -8.31 42.63 19.97
C ALA A 7 -6.83 42.22 19.93
N LEU A 8 -5.99 43.25 20.12
CA LEU A 8 -4.68 43.25 20.78
C LEU A 8 -3.89 41.92 20.80
N LEU A 9 -2.92 41.79 19.89
CA LEU A 9 -1.72 41.02 20.14
C LEU A 9 -0.72 41.91 20.90
N LEU A 10 -0.59 41.66 22.21
CA LEU A 10 0.49 42.16 23.04
C LEU A 10 1.80 41.50 22.61
N LEU A 11 2.74 42.32 22.13
CA LEU A 11 4.16 41.98 21.94
C LEU A 11 4.80 41.71 23.31
N LEU A 12 4.85 40.45 23.71
CA LEU A 12 5.81 39.98 24.72
C LEU A 12 7.07 39.50 23.99
N PRO A 13 8.28 40.00 24.31
CA PRO A 13 9.50 39.45 23.78
C PRO A 13 9.78 38.13 24.50
N PHE A 14 9.20 37.04 24.00
CA PHE A 14 9.67 35.71 24.30
C PHE A 14 11.00 35.50 23.56
N THR A 15 12.10 35.96 24.16
CA THR A 15 13.42 35.37 23.90
C THR A 15 13.50 34.03 24.62
N THR A 16 12.66 33.07 24.24
CA THR A 16 13.02 31.66 24.42
C THR A 16 14.15 31.42 23.44
N ILE A 17 15.37 31.39 23.96
CA ILE A 17 16.48 30.72 23.31
C ILE A 17 16.03 29.26 23.21
N LEU A 18 15.36 28.91 22.11
CA LEU A 18 15.24 27.53 21.69
C LEU A 18 16.68 27.08 21.56
N ALA A 19 17.13 26.20 22.46
CA ALA A 19 18.37 25.48 22.23
C ALA A 19 18.25 24.92 20.82
N ASP A 20 19.11 25.40 19.92
CA ASP A 20 19.15 24.96 18.53
C ASP A 20 19.35 23.44 18.58
N ASP A 21 18.25 22.69 18.40
CA ASP A 21 18.18 21.23 18.46
C ASP A 21 18.81 20.70 17.15
N VAL A 22 20.11 20.98 17.00
CA VAL A 22 20.93 20.54 15.88
C VAL A 22 21.48 19.18 16.26
N ASP A 23 20.83 18.14 15.76
CA ASP A 23 21.40 16.81 15.81
C ASP A 23 22.73 16.83 15.04
N VAL A 24 23.81 16.40 15.71
CA VAL A 24 25.13 16.21 15.09
C VAL A 24 25.26 14.78 14.58
N ASN A 25 26.09 14.54 13.57
CA ASN A 25 26.35 13.19 13.08
C ASN A 25 26.89 12.31 14.22
N PHE A 26 26.38 11.08 14.33
CA PHE A 26 26.78 10.11 15.34
C PHE A 26 27.53 8.95 14.69
N LEU A 27 28.80 8.77 15.04
CA LEU A 27 29.62 7.67 14.53
C LEU A 27 29.61 6.50 15.53
N LEU A 28 29.25 5.31 15.04
CA LEU A 28 29.38 4.03 15.72
C LEU A 28 30.57 3.26 15.13
N ALA A 29 31.59 3.05 15.94
CA ALA A 29 32.67 2.12 15.60
C ALA A 29 32.15 0.66 15.63
N PRO A 30 32.78 -0.27 14.90
CA PRO A 30 32.48 -1.69 15.04
C PRO A 30 32.57 -2.13 16.51
N PRO A 31 31.66 -2.98 17.00
CA PRO A 31 31.63 -3.41 18.41
C PRO A 31 32.91 -4.17 18.81
N LYS A 32 33.52 -4.87 17.85
CA LYS A 32 34.84 -5.47 17.95
C LYS A 32 35.51 -5.32 16.59
N TYR A 33 36.70 -4.71 16.56
CA TYR A 33 37.49 -4.60 15.34
C TYR A 33 38.33 -5.88 15.13
N ASP A 34 38.27 -6.44 13.93
CA ASP A 34 39.11 -7.54 13.49
C ASP A 34 39.90 -7.12 12.24
N PRO A 35 41.23 -7.01 12.31
CA PRO A 35 42.04 -6.55 11.17
C PRO A 35 42.02 -7.49 9.97
N GLU A 36 41.51 -8.72 10.09
CA GLU A 36 41.37 -9.65 8.97
C GLU A 36 40.03 -9.52 8.22
N LEU A 37 39.06 -8.82 8.81
CA LEU A 37 37.75 -8.58 8.18
C LEU A 37 37.77 -7.29 7.34
N GLN A 38 36.96 -7.27 6.28
CA GLN A 38 36.78 -6.07 5.46
C GLN A 38 36.02 -5.00 6.23
N ASP A 39 36.47 -3.75 6.10
CA ASP A 39 35.74 -2.59 6.60
C ASP A 39 34.57 -2.27 5.65
N LYS A 40 33.35 -2.19 6.21
CA LYS A 40 32.15 -1.72 5.52
C LYS A 40 31.58 -0.52 6.23
N ALA A 41 30.89 0.35 5.50
CA ALA A 41 30.28 1.54 6.06
C ALA A 41 28.80 1.66 5.72
N LEU A 42 28.05 2.18 6.67
CA LEU A 42 26.64 2.51 6.52
C LEU A 42 26.42 3.98 6.90
N VAL A 43 25.88 4.76 5.97
CA VAL A 43 25.36 6.11 6.24
C VAL A 43 23.85 6.02 6.41
N PHE A 44 23.36 6.27 7.63
CA PHE A 44 21.97 6.06 8.02
C PHE A 44 21.20 7.37 8.19
N PHE A 45 20.05 7.46 7.52
CA PHE A 45 19.15 8.60 7.54
C PHE A 45 18.02 8.37 8.55
N PRO A 46 17.97 9.12 9.67
CA PRO A 46 16.88 9.00 10.64
C PRO A 46 15.52 9.39 10.06
N GLY A 47 14.45 8.89 10.69
CA GLY A 47 13.08 9.27 10.39
C GLY A 47 12.77 10.73 10.75
N GLY A 48 11.68 11.25 10.17
CA GLY A 48 11.28 12.64 10.37
C GLY A 48 10.87 12.92 11.82
N ASN A 49 11.45 13.96 12.41
CA ASN A 49 11.30 14.35 13.81
C ASN A 49 11.88 13.36 14.85
N VAL A 50 12.50 12.25 14.41
CA VAL A 50 13.08 11.26 15.31
C VAL A 50 14.52 11.69 15.65
N PRO A 51 14.88 11.83 16.94
CA PRO A 51 16.27 12.07 17.32
C PRO A 51 17.18 10.96 16.79
N ASN A 52 18.32 11.33 16.22
CA ASN A 52 19.22 10.33 15.63
C ASN A 52 19.77 9.31 16.67
N THR A 53 19.79 9.66 17.95
CA THR A 53 20.16 8.77 19.07
C THR A 53 19.21 7.58 19.25
N ASN A 54 17.94 7.67 18.82
CA ASN A 54 17.00 6.54 18.87
C ASN A 54 17.41 5.39 17.93
N TYR A 55 18.32 5.63 16.98
CA TYR A 55 18.82 4.61 16.06
C TYR A 55 20.11 3.92 16.54
N THR A 56 20.70 4.37 17.65
CA THR A 56 21.92 3.74 18.18
C THR A 56 21.70 2.26 18.50
N ASN A 57 20.62 1.90 19.21
CA ASN A 57 20.37 0.52 19.59
C ASN A 57 20.07 -0.41 18.38
N PRO A 58 19.16 -0.05 17.44
CA PRO A 58 18.96 -0.80 16.20
C PRO A 58 20.25 -1.02 15.39
N LEU A 59 21.07 0.01 15.26
CA LEU A 59 22.28 -0.06 14.42
C LEU A 59 23.41 -0.82 15.11
N VAL A 60 23.53 -0.77 16.44
CA VAL A 60 24.44 -1.66 17.19
C VAL A 60 23.98 -3.11 17.09
N ALA A 61 22.67 -3.39 17.16
CA ALA A 61 22.15 -4.74 16.94
C ALA A 61 22.48 -5.25 15.53
N LEU A 62 22.38 -4.39 14.52
CA LEU A 62 22.82 -4.69 13.15
C LEU A 62 24.33 -4.95 13.07
N GLN A 63 25.17 -4.11 13.69
CA GLN A 63 26.62 -4.33 13.73
C GLN A 63 26.96 -5.70 14.34
N ASN A 64 26.29 -6.09 15.44
CA ASN A 64 26.50 -7.38 16.08
C ASN A 64 26.10 -8.57 15.19
N GLU A 65 25.03 -8.43 14.39
CA GLU A 65 24.60 -9.48 13.45
C GLU A 65 25.64 -9.73 12.35
N VAL A 66 26.31 -8.67 11.86
CA VAL A 66 27.28 -8.78 10.75
C VAL A 66 28.75 -8.88 11.20
N ALA A 67 29.03 -8.63 12.48
CA ALA A 67 30.36 -8.65 13.08
C ALA A 67 31.19 -9.92 12.81
N PRO A 68 30.59 -11.12 12.64
CA PRO A 68 31.38 -12.31 12.26
C PRO A 68 32.04 -12.24 10.88
N SER A 69 31.62 -11.31 10.01
CA SER A 69 32.02 -11.28 8.60
C SER A 69 32.63 -9.96 8.15
N VAL A 70 32.31 -8.83 8.80
CA VAL A 70 32.80 -7.50 8.44
C VAL A 70 32.98 -6.59 9.66
N ASN A 71 33.87 -5.61 9.54
CA ASN A 71 33.92 -4.46 10.45
C ASN A 71 32.93 -3.40 9.96
N LEU A 72 31.69 -3.41 10.45
CA LEU A 72 30.69 -2.42 10.05
C LEU A 72 30.83 -1.12 10.86
N HIS A 73 31.22 -0.04 10.19
CA HIS A 73 31.14 1.34 10.69
C HIS A 73 29.79 1.94 10.34
N VAL A 74 29.16 2.67 11.26
CA VAL A 74 27.86 3.31 11.00
C VAL A 74 27.91 4.79 11.34
N ILE A 75 27.40 5.64 10.46
CA ILE A 75 27.17 7.06 10.73
C ILE A 75 25.68 7.33 10.68
N ILE A 76 25.12 7.82 11.78
CA ILE A 76 23.74 8.27 11.86
C ILE A 76 23.72 9.77 11.61
N LEU A 77 23.09 10.18 10.52
CA LEU A 77 23.07 11.58 10.11
C LEU A 77 22.29 12.43 11.11
N GLY A 78 22.82 13.62 11.41
CA GLY A 78 22.10 14.68 12.08
C GLY A 78 21.53 15.67 11.06
N PHE A 79 20.26 16.04 11.21
CA PHE A 79 19.62 17.05 10.36
C PHE A 79 19.13 18.22 11.21
N LYS A 80 19.33 19.44 10.72
CA LYS A 80 18.71 20.63 11.34
C LYS A 80 17.19 20.44 11.32
N THR A 81 16.53 20.60 12.47
CA THR A 81 15.08 20.33 12.67
C THR A 81 14.64 18.88 12.52
N ARG A 82 15.56 17.91 12.49
CA ARG A 82 15.26 16.46 12.37
C ARG A 82 14.44 16.10 11.13
N LYS A 83 14.58 16.86 10.05
CA LYS A 83 13.91 16.59 8.77
C LYS A 83 14.91 16.69 7.64
N CYS A 84 14.97 15.65 6.82
CA CYS A 84 15.67 15.68 5.55
C CYS A 84 14.78 16.31 4.45
N ILE A 85 15.39 16.73 3.34
CA ILE A 85 14.69 17.32 2.20
C ILE A 85 13.93 16.21 1.46
N GLN A 86 12.60 16.28 1.46
CA GLN A 86 11.75 15.20 0.97
C GLN A 86 11.58 15.20 -0.57
N VAL A 87 11.92 16.29 -1.24
CA VAL A 87 11.75 16.44 -2.69
C VAL A 87 13.03 16.99 -3.27
N CYS A 88 13.77 16.14 -3.97
CA CYS A 88 14.95 16.57 -4.69
C CYS A 88 15.12 15.74 -5.99
N PRO A 89 14.35 16.04 -7.05
CA PRO A 89 14.37 15.24 -8.27
C PRO A 89 15.62 15.45 -9.14
N SER A 90 16.53 16.34 -8.73
CA SER A 90 17.77 16.64 -9.45
C SER A 90 18.90 16.96 -8.48
N SER A 91 20.14 16.79 -8.95
CA SER A 91 21.36 17.06 -8.18
C SER A 91 21.37 18.47 -7.57
N GLY A 92 20.96 19.49 -8.33
CA GLY A 92 20.89 20.88 -7.84
C GLY A 92 19.95 21.04 -6.63
N THR A 93 18.85 20.28 -6.58
CA THR A 93 17.92 20.29 -5.45
C THR A 93 18.34 19.38 -4.30
N CYS A 94 19.14 18.34 -4.56
CA CYS A 94 19.63 17.40 -3.54
C CYS A 94 20.96 17.84 -2.89
N VAL A 95 21.56 18.94 -3.32
CA VAL A 95 22.92 19.34 -2.90
C VAL A 95 23.14 19.36 -1.38
N LEU A 96 22.12 19.75 -0.60
CA LEU A 96 22.24 19.77 0.87
C LEU A 96 22.27 18.36 1.47
N LEU A 97 21.47 17.42 0.94
CA LEU A 97 21.53 16.02 1.37
C LEU A 97 22.86 15.38 0.97
N HIS A 98 23.30 15.64 -0.26
CA HIS A 98 24.58 15.14 -0.75
C HIS A 98 25.75 15.67 0.08
N ASN A 99 25.79 16.97 0.36
CA ASN A 99 26.82 17.57 1.21
C ASN A 99 26.84 16.96 2.61
N GLN A 100 25.68 16.61 3.17
CA GLN A 100 25.60 15.92 4.46
C GLN A 100 26.20 14.51 4.41
N VAL A 101 25.98 13.78 3.31
CA VAL A 101 26.63 12.48 3.07
C VAL A 101 28.14 12.67 2.93
N GLN A 102 28.61 13.61 2.11
CA GLN A 102 30.05 13.87 1.91
C GLN A 102 30.75 14.23 3.21
N ALA A 103 30.18 15.13 4.02
CA ALA A 103 30.71 15.46 5.35
C ALA A 103 30.78 14.24 6.28
N SER A 104 29.88 13.27 6.11
CA SER A 104 29.89 12.02 6.87
C SER A 104 30.98 11.07 6.39
N LEU A 105 31.24 10.99 5.09
CA LEU A 105 32.34 10.20 4.53
C LEU A 105 33.71 10.76 4.93
N GLU A 106 33.84 12.08 5.05
CA GLU A 106 35.03 12.72 5.63
C GLU A 106 35.22 12.35 7.11
N LEU A 107 34.14 12.39 7.90
CA LEU A 107 34.17 11.96 9.30
C LEU A 107 34.54 10.48 9.43
N LEU A 108 34.01 9.63 8.55
CA LEU A 108 34.32 8.21 8.50
C LEU A 108 35.82 7.97 8.25
N THR A 109 36.37 8.65 7.25
CA THR A 109 37.80 8.54 6.87
C THR A 109 38.71 8.97 8.02
N THR A 110 38.40 10.09 8.67
CA THR A 110 39.18 10.58 9.82
C THR A 110 39.07 9.70 11.06
N SER A 111 38.05 8.85 11.15
CA SER A 111 37.87 7.88 12.24
C SER A 111 38.68 6.58 12.09
N GLY A 112 39.40 6.42 10.97
CA GLY A 112 40.25 5.25 10.71
C GLY A 112 39.57 4.11 9.93
N PHE A 113 38.45 4.39 9.27
CA PHE A 113 37.87 3.48 8.26
C PHE A 113 38.87 3.24 7.13
N LYS A 114 39.09 1.97 6.76
CA LYS A 114 40.05 1.57 5.71
C LYS A 114 39.40 1.01 4.45
N GLY A 115 38.07 0.93 4.42
CA GLY A 115 37.35 0.47 3.24
C GLY A 115 37.39 1.49 2.10
N ASP A 116 37.03 1.05 0.91
CA ASP A 116 36.92 1.90 -0.27
C ASP A 116 35.58 2.63 -0.27
N LEU A 117 35.60 3.97 -0.28
CA LEU A 117 34.39 4.79 -0.25
C LEU A 117 33.46 4.56 -1.46
N GLU A 118 34.00 4.08 -2.59
CA GLU A 118 33.22 3.81 -3.79
C GLU A 118 32.51 2.45 -3.74
N THR A 119 33.06 1.45 -3.04
CA THR A 119 32.57 0.05 -3.08
C THR A 119 32.10 -0.50 -1.73
N ASP A 120 32.50 0.13 -0.63
CA ASP A 120 32.25 -0.35 0.74
C ASP A 120 31.21 0.49 1.51
N VAL A 121 30.74 1.59 0.93
CA VAL A 121 29.71 2.46 1.53
C VAL A 121 28.31 2.08 1.03
N HIS A 122 27.38 2.00 1.99
CA HIS A 122 25.97 1.68 1.78
C HIS A 122 25.10 2.73 2.46
N LEU A 123 23.87 2.90 1.98
CA LEU A 123 22.91 3.83 2.56
C LEU A 123 21.80 3.08 3.32
N GLY A 124 21.32 3.67 4.40
CA GLY A 124 20.16 3.15 5.12
C GLY A 124 19.24 4.31 5.48
N GLY A 125 17.95 4.05 5.61
CA GLY A 125 17.05 5.07 6.13
C GLY A 125 15.80 4.48 6.75
N HIS A 126 15.24 5.20 7.71
CA HIS A 126 13.96 4.86 8.33
C HIS A 126 12.89 5.87 7.97
N SER A 127 11.66 5.41 7.65
CA SER A 127 10.51 6.29 7.41
C SER A 127 10.86 7.39 6.39
N LEU A 128 10.68 8.65 6.74
CA LEU A 128 11.10 9.78 5.90
C LEU A 128 12.58 9.73 5.48
N GLY A 129 13.48 9.25 6.34
CA GLY A 129 14.90 9.10 6.03
C GLY A 129 15.12 8.13 4.86
N GLY A 130 14.34 7.06 4.78
CA GLY A 130 14.37 6.15 3.63
C GLY A 130 13.88 6.81 2.34
N THR A 131 12.84 7.65 2.42
CA THR A 131 12.40 8.47 1.27
C THR A 131 13.50 9.42 0.79
N CYS A 132 14.23 10.05 1.73
CA CYS A 132 15.35 10.93 1.39
C CYS A 132 16.53 10.17 0.76
N VAL A 133 16.79 8.93 1.20
CA VAL A 133 17.75 8.06 0.53
C VAL A 133 17.31 7.78 -0.92
N ASN A 134 16.05 7.39 -1.14
CA ASN A 134 15.51 7.20 -2.50
C ASN A 134 15.69 8.48 -3.34
N GLN A 135 15.25 9.64 -2.85
CA GLN A 135 15.38 10.91 -3.57
C GLN A 135 16.84 11.29 -3.88
N LEU A 136 17.77 11.00 -2.96
CA LEU A 136 19.20 11.22 -3.21
C LEU A 136 19.70 10.37 -4.38
N VAL A 137 19.28 9.09 -4.47
CA VAL A 137 19.55 8.22 -5.62
C VAL A 137 19.02 8.85 -6.91
N GLN A 138 17.79 9.37 -6.87
CA GLN A 138 17.16 9.98 -8.05
C GLN A 138 17.93 11.21 -8.53
N GLY A 139 18.33 12.09 -7.60
CA GLY A 139 19.02 13.34 -7.93
C GLY A 139 20.44 13.13 -8.46
N TYR A 140 21.10 12.03 -8.11
CA TYR A 140 22.53 11.81 -8.40
C TYR A 140 22.84 10.57 -9.25
N LYS A 141 21.83 9.90 -9.82
CA LYS A 141 22.01 8.68 -10.65
C LYS A 141 23.03 8.79 -11.79
N GLU A 142 23.26 10.00 -12.33
CA GLU A 142 24.16 10.23 -13.47
C GLU A 142 25.61 10.56 -13.07
N THR A 143 25.84 10.96 -11.81
CA THR A 143 27.08 11.64 -11.42
C THR A 143 27.84 10.96 -10.30
N GLU A 144 27.20 10.07 -9.54
CA GLU A 144 27.81 9.50 -8.33
C GLU A 144 27.63 7.99 -8.27
N GLN A 145 28.73 7.27 -7.96
CA GLN A 145 28.77 5.80 -7.89
C GLN A 145 28.52 5.24 -6.47
N TYR A 146 28.12 6.05 -5.48
CA TYR A 146 28.05 5.64 -4.06
C TYR A 146 26.90 4.67 -3.68
N LEU A 147 26.36 3.89 -4.61
CA LEU A 147 25.17 3.06 -4.39
C LEU A 147 25.47 1.57 -4.56
N ASN A 148 26.37 1.04 -3.74
CA ASN A 148 26.60 -0.42 -3.69
C ASN A 148 25.39 -1.17 -3.12
N GLY A 149 24.59 -0.48 -2.32
CA GLY A 149 23.25 -0.88 -1.97
C GLY A 149 22.65 0.01 -0.90
N LEU A 150 21.33 -0.10 -0.75
CA LEU A 150 20.60 0.64 0.26
C LEU A 150 19.50 -0.19 0.93
N PHE A 151 19.15 0.12 2.16
CA PHE A 151 17.95 -0.45 2.79
C PHE A 151 17.04 0.62 3.38
N MET A 152 15.76 0.30 3.46
CA MET A 152 14.69 1.21 3.88
C MET A 152 13.82 0.50 4.92
N TRP A 153 13.90 0.96 6.17
CA TRP A 153 13.05 0.52 7.28
C TRP A 153 11.76 1.34 7.31
N GLY A 154 10.59 0.70 7.24
CA GLY A 154 9.30 1.40 7.24
C GLY A 154 9.22 2.49 6.16
N SER A 155 9.84 2.27 5.00
CA SER A 155 9.93 3.24 3.92
C SER A 155 9.90 2.53 2.57
N TYR A 156 9.84 3.30 1.49
CA TYR A 156 9.61 2.80 0.15
C TYR A 156 10.35 3.59 -0.95
N ILE A 157 10.44 2.96 -2.12
CA ILE A 157 10.85 3.59 -3.39
C ILE A 157 9.62 3.98 -4.20
N ASP A 158 9.82 4.38 -5.46
CA ASP A 158 8.69 4.70 -6.33
C ASP A 158 7.89 3.45 -6.68
N SER A 159 6.56 3.57 -6.72
CA SER A 159 5.72 2.45 -7.14
C SER A 159 5.71 2.27 -8.66
N THR A 160 6.16 3.28 -9.42
CA THR A 160 6.14 3.31 -10.89
C THR A 160 7.32 4.10 -11.44
N GLY A 161 7.66 3.92 -12.72
CA GLY A 161 8.68 4.71 -13.40
C GLY A 161 10.11 4.19 -13.22
N GLU A 162 11.10 5.04 -13.47
CA GLU A 162 12.52 4.67 -13.52
C GLU A 162 13.06 4.18 -12.16
N PHE A 163 12.49 4.66 -11.05
CA PHE A 163 12.88 4.28 -9.70
C PHE A 163 11.87 3.33 -9.04
N SER A 164 11.13 2.58 -9.86
CA SER A 164 10.31 1.45 -9.39
C SER A 164 11.14 0.19 -9.18
N LEU A 165 10.56 -0.84 -8.57
CA LEU A 165 11.31 -2.07 -8.27
C LEU A 165 11.97 -2.65 -9.53
N PRO A 166 11.30 -2.86 -10.67
CA PRO A 166 11.93 -3.48 -11.84
C PRO A 166 13.16 -2.73 -12.37
N THR A 167 13.16 -1.42 -12.27
CA THR A 167 14.12 -0.52 -12.92
C THR A 167 15.09 0.17 -11.97
N TYR A 168 14.92 0.01 -10.66
CA TYR A 168 15.76 0.68 -9.65
C TYR A 168 17.25 0.42 -9.92
N PRO A 169 18.11 1.45 -9.92
CA PRO A 169 19.48 1.37 -10.47
C PRO A 169 20.50 0.68 -9.55
N ALA A 170 20.15 0.47 -8.28
CA ALA A 170 21.05 -0.08 -7.26
C ALA A 170 20.40 -1.25 -6.51
N PRO A 171 21.20 -2.14 -5.90
CA PRO A 171 20.66 -3.14 -4.98
C PRO A 171 19.93 -2.48 -3.81
N PHE A 172 18.75 -2.99 -3.45
CA PHE A 172 18.02 -2.48 -2.30
C PHE A 172 17.27 -3.54 -1.50
N ALA A 173 16.94 -3.18 -0.25
CA ALA A 173 15.97 -3.89 0.59
C ALA A 173 14.90 -2.93 1.12
N LEU A 174 13.63 -3.22 0.82
CA LEU A 174 12.47 -2.63 1.50
C LEU A 174 12.09 -3.53 2.67
N ILE A 175 12.10 -3.00 3.88
CA ILE A 175 11.85 -3.73 5.11
C ILE A 175 10.71 -3.03 5.84
N GLY A 176 9.51 -3.55 5.65
CA GLY A 176 8.30 -3.09 6.34
C GLY A 176 8.07 -3.84 7.64
N ALA A 177 7.13 -3.31 8.43
CA ALA A 177 6.63 -3.91 9.66
C ALA A 177 5.18 -4.38 9.45
N GLU A 178 4.82 -5.54 9.99
CA GLU A 178 3.46 -6.10 9.84
C GLU A 178 2.39 -5.17 10.44
N LEU A 179 2.73 -4.51 11.55
CA LEU A 179 1.81 -3.67 12.32
C LEU A 179 1.96 -2.18 12.00
N ASP A 180 2.68 -1.86 10.92
CA ASP A 180 2.87 -0.49 10.46
C ASP A 180 1.54 0.11 10.00
N GLY A 181 1.01 1.04 10.80
CA GLY A 181 -0.16 1.84 10.47
C GLY A 181 0.15 3.10 9.68
N GLY A 182 1.42 3.37 9.43
CA GLY A 182 1.89 4.48 8.63
C GLY A 182 1.77 4.21 7.13
N LEU A 183 2.65 4.86 6.37
CA LEU A 183 2.62 4.90 4.90
C LEU A 183 3.32 3.69 4.27
N ALA A 184 4.15 2.97 5.03
CA ALA A 184 4.81 1.72 4.62
C ALA A 184 4.07 0.47 5.12
N ARG A 185 2.77 0.62 5.42
CA ARG A 185 1.86 -0.45 5.82
C ARG A 185 1.88 -1.67 4.88
N PRO A 186 1.49 -2.88 5.36
CA PRO A 186 1.46 -4.10 4.55
C PRO A 186 0.76 -3.97 3.19
N GLY A 187 -0.40 -3.32 3.14
CA GLY A 187 -1.15 -3.12 1.90
C GLY A 187 -0.38 -2.31 0.86
N LYS A 188 0.50 -1.39 1.29
CA LYS A 188 1.42 -0.66 0.41
C LYS A 188 2.60 -1.53 -0.01
N MET A 189 3.17 -2.29 0.93
CA MET A 189 4.27 -3.23 0.67
C MET A 189 3.91 -4.32 -0.35
N ALA A 190 2.63 -4.69 -0.42
CA ALA A 190 2.08 -5.58 -1.45
C ALA A 190 2.43 -5.12 -2.88
N ASN A 191 2.60 -3.81 -3.11
CA ASN A 191 2.91 -3.27 -4.43
C ASN A 191 4.26 -3.74 -4.94
N TRP A 192 5.27 -3.65 -4.08
CA TRP A 192 6.61 -4.06 -4.45
C TRP A 192 6.74 -5.59 -4.42
N LEU A 193 5.99 -6.31 -3.58
CA LEU A 193 5.94 -7.76 -3.65
C LEU A 193 5.28 -8.27 -4.96
N ASP A 194 4.23 -7.61 -5.46
CA ASP A 194 3.66 -7.89 -6.77
C ASP A 194 4.66 -7.60 -7.91
N GLN A 195 5.33 -6.45 -7.87
CA GLN A 195 6.40 -6.13 -8.84
C GLN A 195 7.55 -7.13 -8.79
N PHE A 196 7.93 -7.58 -7.60
CA PHE A 196 8.96 -8.62 -7.42
C PHE A 196 8.52 -9.94 -8.07
N ASN A 197 7.27 -10.38 -7.87
CA ASN A 197 6.74 -11.59 -8.50
C ASN A 197 6.70 -11.49 -10.03
N LYS A 198 6.32 -10.33 -10.57
CA LYS A 198 6.32 -10.06 -12.01
C LYS A 198 7.72 -10.14 -12.56
N LEU A 199 8.67 -9.44 -11.94
CA LEU A 199 10.07 -9.47 -12.34
C LEU A 199 10.65 -10.88 -12.30
N LYS A 200 10.39 -11.64 -11.22
CA LYS A 200 10.77 -13.06 -11.10
C LYS A 200 10.24 -13.90 -12.27
N LYS A 201 8.98 -13.70 -12.65
CA LYS A 201 8.36 -14.41 -13.78
C LYS A 201 8.98 -14.02 -15.12
N GLU A 202 9.28 -12.76 -15.32
CA GLU A 202 9.86 -12.21 -16.56
C GLU A 202 11.32 -12.62 -16.76
N THR A 203 12.14 -12.60 -15.70
CA THR A 203 13.56 -12.96 -15.77
C THR A 203 13.83 -14.46 -15.57
N ASN A 204 12.85 -15.19 -15.03
CA ASN A 204 12.99 -16.59 -14.60
C ASN A 204 14.15 -16.79 -13.59
N GLU A 205 14.49 -15.74 -12.84
CA GLU A 205 15.48 -15.79 -11.77
C GLU A 205 14.93 -16.50 -10.52
N LYS A 206 15.83 -17.08 -9.74
CA LYS A 206 15.47 -17.66 -8.44
C LYS A 206 15.18 -16.54 -7.44
N VAL A 207 14.30 -16.80 -6.46
CA VAL A 207 13.95 -15.84 -5.41
C VAL A 207 15.21 -15.37 -4.69
N GLU A 208 16.13 -16.30 -4.41
CA GLU A 208 17.37 -16.00 -3.71
C GLU A 208 18.22 -15.01 -4.50
N ASP A 209 18.41 -15.22 -5.80
CA ASP A 209 19.24 -14.34 -6.62
C ASP A 209 18.59 -12.95 -6.73
N LEU A 210 17.27 -12.90 -6.94
CA LEU A 210 16.54 -11.65 -7.05
C LEU A 210 16.52 -10.87 -5.73
N GLN A 211 16.39 -11.54 -4.59
CA GLN A 211 16.46 -10.90 -3.26
C GLN A 211 17.83 -10.32 -2.93
N LYS A 212 18.91 -10.78 -3.58
CA LYS A 212 20.21 -10.10 -3.44
C LYS A 212 20.14 -8.68 -3.99
N ALA A 213 19.45 -8.50 -5.12
CA ALA A 213 19.33 -7.22 -5.79
C ALA A 213 18.14 -6.39 -5.28
N LYS A 214 16.98 -6.99 -4.99
CA LYS A 214 15.70 -6.29 -4.81
C LYS A 214 14.86 -6.97 -3.73
N ALA A 215 15.31 -6.93 -2.49
CA ALA A 215 14.56 -7.54 -1.39
C ALA A 215 13.34 -6.70 -1.01
N VAL A 216 12.20 -7.36 -0.79
CA VAL A 216 11.00 -6.77 -0.19
C VAL A 216 10.56 -7.71 0.92
N VAL A 217 10.51 -7.20 2.15
CA VAL A 217 10.28 -7.99 3.35
C VAL A 217 9.31 -7.24 4.27
N ILE A 218 8.41 -7.97 4.92
CA ILE A 218 7.57 -7.52 6.03
C ILE A 218 7.93 -8.36 7.25
N ILE A 219 8.30 -7.71 8.35
CA ILE A 219 8.68 -8.40 9.59
C ILE A 219 7.44 -8.61 10.46
N PRO A 220 7.12 -9.86 10.86
CA PRO A 220 5.93 -10.16 11.64
C PRO A 220 6.00 -9.64 13.07
N GLY A 221 4.86 -9.20 13.59
CA GLY A 221 4.64 -8.81 14.98
C GLY A 221 5.34 -7.52 15.46
N ILE A 222 6.00 -6.76 14.58
CA ILE A 222 6.60 -5.46 14.90
C ILE A 222 5.79 -4.31 14.31
N ASP A 223 5.90 -3.11 14.91
CA ASP A 223 5.31 -1.86 14.41
C ASP A 223 6.37 -0.93 13.79
N HIS A 224 5.99 0.28 13.34
CA HIS A 224 6.92 1.22 12.72
C HIS A 224 7.90 1.82 13.76
N SER A 225 7.47 2.02 14.99
CA SER A 225 8.27 2.55 16.11
C SER A 225 9.38 1.61 16.55
N ASP A 226 9.24 0.30 16.31
CA ASP A 226 10.28 -0.69 16.62
C ASP A 226 11.60 -0.43 15.86
N PHE A 227 11.55 0.28 14.73
CA PHE A 227 12.76 0.73 14.02
C PHE A 227 13.49 1.88 14.72
N CYS A 228 12.84 2.58 15.65
CA CYS A 228 13.41 3.66 16.46
C CYS A 228 12.95 3.59 17.94
N PRO A 229 13.39 2.56 18.70
CA PRO A 229 12.94 2.34 20.07
C PRO A 229 13.05 3.58 20.95
N GLY A 230 12.03 3.84 21.75
CA GLY A 230 11.93 5.02 22.60
C GLY A 230 11.39 6.27 21.90
N PHE A 231 10.96 6.15 20.63
CA PHE A 231 10.22 7.19 19.93
C PHE A 231 8.96 6.58 19.32
N GLU A 232 7.79 7.12 19.68
CA GLU A 232 6.51 6.71 19.10
C GLU A 232 6.25 7.50 17.82
N VAL A 233 6.25 6.82 16.69
CA VAL A 233 6.01 7.46 15.39
C VAL A 233 4.52 7.75 15.22
N PRO A 234 4.13 8.99 14.85
CA PRO A 234 2.74 9.28 14.54
C PRO A 234 2.21 8.37 13.43
N GLY A 235 1.12 7.66 13.71
CA GLY A 235 0.54 6.66 12.81
C GLY A 235 0.74 5.22 13.29
N ASP A 236 1.57 4.97 14.31
CA ASP A 236 1.62 3.67 14.98
C ASP A 236 0.40 3.48 15.88
N ILE A 237 -0.58 2.84 15.28
CA ILE A 237 -1.89 2.57 15.88
C ILE A 237 -1.95 1.21 16.57
N ILE A 238 -1.11 0.26 16.14
CA ILE A 238 -1.02 -1.07 16.72
C ILE A 238 0.29 -1.15 17.49
N PRO A 239 0.30 -1.51 18.79
CA PRO A 239 1.54 -1.80 19.50
C PRO A 239 2.18 -3.09 18.96
N SER A 240 3.51 -3.10 18.92
CA SER A 240 4.30 -4.31 18.72
C SER A 240 3.80 -5.48 19.57
N GLU A 241 3.71 -6.66 18.97
CA GLU A 241 3.37 -7.92 19.64
C GLU A 241 4.59 -8.57 20.28
N VAL A 242 5.78 -8.05 19.97
CA VAL A 242 7.04 -8.49 20.57
C VAL A 242 7.63 -7.37 21.42
N ASN A 243 8.50 -7.74 22.35
CA ASN A 243 9.26 -6.73 23.08
C ASN A 243 10.36 -6.14 22.19
N SER A 244 10.85 -4.95 22.57
CA SER A 244 11.87 -4.22 21.82
C SER A 244 13.14 -5.04 21.52
N ASN A 245 13.60 -5.92 22.43
CA ASN A 245 14.78 -6.74 22.17
C ASN A 245 14.56 -7.78 21.06
N GLU A 246 13.39 -8.41 21.05
CA GLU A 246 13.01 -9.36 20.00
C GLU A 246 12.77 -8.64 18.66
N ALA A 247 12.15 -7.45 18.68
CA ALA A 247 12.02 -6.61 17.49
C ALA A 247 13.39 -6.26 16.90
N LEU A 248 14.31 -5.74 17.73
CA LEU A 248 15.68 -5.40 17.34
C LEU A 248 16.40 -6.59 16.71
N LYS A 249 16.25 -7.78 17.29
CA LYS A 249 16.84 -9.02 16.77
C LYS A 249 16.25 -9.40 15.40
N ARG A 250 14.94 -9.25 15.19
CA ARG A 250 14.30 -9.53 13.89
C ARG A 250 14.75 -8.54 12.82
N ILE A 251 14.75 -7.25 13.15
CA ILE A 251 15.19 -6.15 12.27
C ILE A 251 16.65 -6.35 11.88
N SER A 252 17.54 -6.57 12.85
CA SER A 252 18.97 -6.79 12.60
C SER A 252 19.19 -8.06 11.80
N LYS A 253 18.45 -9.15 12.08
CA LYS A 253 18.59 -10.40 11.35
C LYS A 253 18.25 -10.27 9.87
N VAL A 254 17.10 -9.67 9.54
CA VAL A 254 16.68 -9.46 8.14
C VAL A 254 17.66 -8.55 7.42
N THR A 255 17.95 -7.38 8.00
CA THR A 255 18.82 -6.37 7.38
C THR A 255 20.25 -6.89 7.22
N GLY A 256 20.80 -7.49 8.28
CA GLY A 256 22.16 -8.05 8.29
C GLY A 256 22.31 -9.20 7.32
N THR A 257 21.32 -10.10 7.23
CA THR A 257 21.35 -11.21 6.26
C THR A 257 21.37 -10.69 4.81
N TRP A 258 20.59 -9.66 4.50
CA TRP A 258 20.60 -9.04 3.18
C TRP A 258 21.95 -8.35 2.87
N LEU A 259 22.50 -7.58 3.82
CA LEU A 259 23.81 -6.94 3.66
C LEU A 259 24.94 -7.97 3.46
N LEU A 260 24.97 -9.03 4.26
CA LEU A 260 25.96 -10.11 4.10
C LEU A 260 25.86 -10.79 2.74
N LYS A 261 24.64 -10.98 2.22
CA LYS A 261 24.40 -11.52 0.88
C LYS A 261 24.84 -10.58 -0.24
N LEU A 262 24.71 -9.28 -0.02
CA LEU A 262 25.20 -8.25 -0.92
C LEU A 262 26.75 -8.25 -0.97
N TRP A 263 27.40 -8.21 0.19
CA TRP A 263 28.85 -8.05 0.33
C TRP A 263 29.68 -9.30 0.02
N SER A 264 29.14 -10.48 0.30
CA SER A 264 29.92 -11.72 0.25
C SER A 264 29.34 -12.75 -0.73
N LYS A 265 30.09 -13.82 -0.97
CA LYS A 265 29.52 -15.08 -1.44
C LYS A 265 28.71 -15.66 -0.28
N SER A 266 27.45 -15.21 -0.15
CA SER A 266 26.48 -15.69 0.84
C SER A 266 26.63 -17.19 1.07
N THR A 267 26.61 -17.63 2.33
CA THR A 267 26.43 -19.03 2.66
C THR A 267 25.05 -19.50 2.21
N HIS A 268 24.91 -20.82 2.07
CA HIS A 268 23.63 -21.46 1.78
C HIS A 268 22.54 -21.13 2.82
N LEU A 269 22.92 -20.77 4.05
CA LEU A 269 21.99 -20.50 5.14
C LEU A 269 21.34 -19.12 5.02
N GLU A 270 22.10 -18.06 4.71
CA GLU A 270 21.54 -16.72 4.50
C GLU A 270 20.52 -16.70 3.36
N ASN A 271 20.83 -17.42 2.28
CA ASN A 271 19.95 -17.52 1.11
C ASN A 271 18.60 -18.15 1.46
N LYS A 272 18.61 -19.23 2.25
CA LYS A 272 17.39 -19.89 2.70
C LYS A 272 16.56 -19.04 3.66
N PHE A 273 17.21 -18.21 4.47
CA PHE A 273 16.51 -17.36 5.43
C PHE A 273 15.62 -16.33 4.72
N LEU A 274 16.19 -15.53 3.81
CA LEU A 274 15.41 -14.51 3.10
C LEU A 274 14.33 -15.12 2.19
N ALA A 275 14.62 -16.25 1.55
CA ALA A 275 13.62 -16.95 0.73
C ALA A 275 12.43 -17.41 1.57
N ARG A 276 12.68 -17.96 2.76
CA ARG A 276 11.62 -18.34 3.70
C ARG A 276 10.80 -17.13 4.16
N VAL A 277 11.45 -16.03 4.51
CA VAL A 277 10.75 -14.78 4.91
C VAL A 277 9.88 -14.26 3.76
N TYR A 278 10.34 -14.37 2.51
CA TYR A 278 9.54 -14.04 1.34
C TYR A 278 8.31 -14.94 1.20
N ASP A 279 8.47 -16.26 1.34
CA ASP A 279 7.34 -17.19 1.28
C ASP A 279 6.32 -16.89 2.38
N GLU A 280 6.78 -16.60 3.60
CA GLU A 280 5.93 -16.16 4.73
C GLU A 280 5.19 -14.85 4.41
N ASN A 281 5.84 -13.88 3.76
CA ASN A 281 5.20 -12.63 3.34
C ASN A 281 4.18 -12.82 2.22
N MET A 282 4.46 -13.73 1.28
CA MET A 282 3.51 -14.11 0.23
C MET A 282 2.29 -14.80 0.81
N ASP A 283 2.47 -15.64 1.82
CA ASP A 283 1.37 -16.32 2.51
C ASP A 283 0.53 -15.33 3.31
N PHE A 284 1.17 -14.42 4.04
CA PHE A 284 0.51 -13.34 4.78
C PHE A 284 -0.34 -12.42 3.87
N LEU A 285 0.19 -12.02 2.70
CA LEU A 285 -0.52 -11.12 1.78
C LEU A 285 -1.39 -11.85 0.74
N ARG A 286 -1.40 -13.18 0.71
CA ARG A 286 -2.20 -13.94 -0.27
C ARG A 286 -3.68 -13.53 -0.29
N PRO A 287 -4.37 -13.36 0.87
CA PRO A 287 -5.76 -12.92 0.87
C PRO A 287 -5.91 -11.50 0.32
N TYR A 288 -4.94 -10.62 0.59
CA TYR A 288 -4.92 -9.25 0.10
C TYR A 288 -4.75 -9.20 -1.43
N PHE A 289 -3.84 -9.99 -2.00
CA PHE A 289 -3.69 -10.11 -3.45
C PHE A 289 -4.96 -10.64 -4.12
N ALA A 290 -5.56 -11.69 -3.55
CA ALA A 290 -6.83 -12.22 -4.06
C ALA A 290 -7.94 -11.15 -4.04
N ALA A 291 -7.97 -10.30 -3.02
CA ALA A 291 -8.92 -9.19 -2.93
C ALA A 291 -8.63 -8.07 -3.95
N LEU A 292 -7.36 -7.76 -4.23
CA LEU A 292 -6.97 -6.81 -5.29
C LEU A 292 -7.39 -7.32 -6.68
N ASP A 293 -7.25 -8.63 -6.93
CA ASP A 293 -7.68 -9.27 -8.18
C ASP A 293 -9.20 -9.15 -8.41
N LEU A 294 -10.00 -8.98 -7.34
CA LEU A 294 -11.44 -8.74 -7.45
C LEU A 294 -11.78 -7.32 -7.91
N GLU A 295 -10.91 -6.34 -7.67
CA GLU A 295 -11.15 -4.96 -8.09
C GLU A 295 -11.13 -4.86 -9.63
N VAL A 296 -10.13 -5.49 -10.25
CA VAL A 296 -9.88 -5.45 -11.69
C VAL A 296 -9.05 -6.65 -12.15
N GLN A 297 -9.53 -7.40 -13.15
CA GLN A 297 -8.76 -8.51 -13.76
C GLN A 297 -7.92 -8.04 -14.97
N PHE A 298 -6.79 -8.72 -15.20
CA PHE A 298 -5.84 -8.54 -16.32
C PHE A 298 -5.05 -7.23 -16.29
N HIS A 299 -4.57 -6.82 -15.13
CA HIS A 299 -3.79 -5.59 -14.99
C HIS A 299 -2.28 -5.85 -14.87
N ALA A 300 -1.48 -5.13 -15.67
CA ALA A 300 -0.03 -5.08 -15.48
C ALA A 300 0.38 -4.33 -14.21
N MET A 301 -0.45 -3.43 -13.65
CA MET A 301 -0.11 -2.64 -12.44
C MET A 301 -1.36 -2.11 -11.73
N HIS A 302 -1.84 -2.71 -10.64
CA HIS A 302 -3.02 -2.30 -9.83
C HIS A 302 -3.08 -0.80 -9.37
N TYR A 303 -2.10 0.03 -9.73
CA TYR A 303 -1.83 1.36 -9.15
C TYR A 303 -2.10 2.52 -10.10
N THR A 304 -2.20 2.30 -11.41
CA THR A 304 -2.43 3.40 -12.37
C THR A 304 -3.90 3.55 -12.75
N GLY A 305 -4.77 2.58 -12.41
CA GLY A 305 -6.19 2.59 -12.76
C GLY A 305 -6.46 2.42 -14.27
N THR A 306 -5.47 2.01 -15.06
CA THR A 306 -5.56 1.97 -16.54
C THR A 306 -5.26 0.58 -17.11
N GLY A 307 -6.19 0.02 -17.89
CA GLY A 307 -5.95 -1.19 -18.70
C GLY A 307 -6.49 -2.48 -18.10
N GLY A 308 -7.53 -2.40 -17.26
CA GLY A 308 -8.31 -3.57 -16.84
C GLY A 308 -9.33 -4.00 -17.90
N THR A 309 -9.75 -5.27 -17.87
CA THR A 309 -10.78 -5.77 -18.81
C THR A 309 -12.16 -5.90 -18.19
N TYR A 310 -12.26 -6.34 -16.92
CA TYR A 310 -13.51 -6.38 -16.16
C TYR A 310 -13.26 -6.32 -14.64
N SER A 311 -14.30 -6.03 -13.86
CA SER A 311 -14.28 -6.06 -12.39
C SER A 311 -15.09 -7.25 -11.86
N PRO A 312 -14.43 -8.28 -11.28
CA PRO A 312 -15.12 -9.39 -10.61
C PRO A 312 -16.08 -8.94 -9.50
N VAL A 313 -15.78 -7.84 -8.81
CA VAL A 313 -16.71 -7.23 -7.83
C VAL A 313 -18.04 -6.87 -8.48
N CYS A 314 -18.02 -6.18 -9.63
CA CYS A 314 -19.27 -5.76 -10.30
C CYS A 314 -20.06 -6.94 -10.88
N GLU A 315 -19.38 -7.97 -11.38
CA GLU A 315 -20.02 -9.21 -11.82
C GLU A 315 -20.76 -9.88 -10.65
N LYS A 316 -20.07 -10.08 -9.53
CA LYS A 316 -20.68 -10.73 -8.37
C LYS A 316 -21.77 -9.86 -7.73
N ALA A 317 -21.59 -8.54 -7.70
CA ALA A 317 -22.60 -7.59 -7.24
C ALA A 317 -23.89 -7.68 -8.06
N GLN A 318 -23.79 -7.80 -9.39
CA GLN A 318 -24.97 -7.98 -10.25
C GLN A 318 -25.75 -9.23 -9.87
N MET A 319 -25.06 -10.34 -9.61
CA MET A 319 -25.71 -11.60 -9.23
C MET A 319 -26.39 -11.51 -7.86
N ILE A 320 -25.78 -10.81 -6.90
CA ILE A 320 -26.39 -10.55 -5.59
C ILE A 320 -27.62 -9.66 -5.76
N LEU A 321 -27.50 -8.53 -6.45
CA LEU A 321 -28.62 -7.59 -6.68
C LEU A 321 -29.77 -8.20 -7.47
N ALA A 322 -29.49 -9.19 -8.32
CA ALA A 322 -30.52 -9.88 -9.06
C ALA A 322 -31.47 -10.67 -8.13
N GLY A 323 -30.99 -11.13 -6.97
CA GLY A 323 -31.82 -11.80 -5.96
C GLY A 323 -32.54 -13.05 -6.48
N LEU A 324 -31.95 -13.71 -7.48
CA LEU A 324 -32.56 -14.85 -8.18
C LEU A 324 -32.36 -16.15 -7.40
N SER A 325 -33.23 -17.13 -7.69
CA SER A 325 -33.00 -18.52 -7.29
C SER A 325 -31.69 -19.05 -7.88
N ALA A 326 -31.11 -20.10 -7.29
CA ALA A 326 -29.89 -20.71 -7.84
C ALA A 326 -30.09 -21.24 -9.28
N GLU A 327 -31.29 -21.72 -9.60
CA GLU A 327 -31.67 -22.20 -10.93
C GLU A 327 -31.73 -21.05 -11.94
N ASP A 328 -32.37 -19.93 -11.59
CA ASP A 328 -32.48 -18.78 -12.48
C ASP A 328 -31.16 -18.00 -12.61
N ALA A 329 -30.38 -17.94 -11.53
CA ALA A 329 -29.05 -17.36 -11.56
C ALA A 329 -28.12 -18.11 -12.53
N ALA A 330 -28.27 -19.43 -12.67
CA ALA A 330 -27.50 -20.23 -13.63
C ALA A 330 -27.84 -19.92 -15.10
N ARG A 331 -29.00 -19.28 -15.35
CA ARG A 331 -29.43 -18.82 -16.69
C ARG A 331 -28.87 -17.43 -17.04
N VAL A 332 -28.22 -16.74 -16.11
CA VAL A 332 -27.62 -15.43 -16.34
C VAL A 332 -26.12 -15.56 -16.54
N THR A 333 -25.60 -15.01 -17.64
CA THR A 333 -24.17 -14.93 -17.90
C THR A 333 -23.74 -13.47 -17.99
N ILE A 334 -22.73 -13.09 -17.20
CA ILE A 334 -22.17 -11.74 -17.25
C ILE A 334 -21.10 -11.66 -18.36
N SER A 335 -21.25 -10.69 -19.26
CA SER A 335 -20.26 -10.42 -20.30
C SER A 335 -19.00 -9.80 -19.68
N ARG A 336 -17.83 -10.38 -19.97
CA ARG A 336 -16.51 -9.93 -19.46
C ARG A 336 -15.65 -9.23 -20.50
N GLY A 337 -16.11 -9.14 -21.75
CA GLY A 337 -15.33 -8.59 -22.86
C GLY A 337 -15.72 -7.15 -23.22
N CYS A 338 -14.78 -6.41 -23.79
CA CYS A 338 -15.07 -5.24 -24.63
C CYS A 338 -15.56 -5.63 -26.03
N ASP A 339 -16.00 -6.89 -26.20
CA ASP A 339 -16.16 -7.50 -27.51
C ASP A 339 -17.36 -6.88 -28.24
N SER A 340 -17.05 -5.99 -29.18
CA SER A 340 -18.02 -5.28 -30.00
C SER A 340 -18.75 -6.20 -31.00
N THR A 341 -18.42 -7.50 -31.02
CA THR A 341 -19.05 -8.43 -31.97
C THR A 341 -20.50 -8.77 -31.62
N ASN A 342 -20.89 -8.67 -30.34
CA ASN A 342 -22.28 -8.89 -29.89
C ASN A 342 -23.03 -7.58 -29.57
N PHE A 343 -22.30 -6.49 -29.36
CA PHE A 343 -22.87 -5.16 -29.16
C PHE A 343 -22.08 -4.17 -30.02
N GLU A 344 -22.73 -3.51 -30.99
CA GLU A 344 -22.08 -2.63 -32.00
C GLU A 344 -21.31 -1.42 -31.42
N ASP A 345 -21.21 -1.28 -30.09
CA ASP A 345 -20.66 -0.13 -29.40
C ASP A 345 -19.45 -0.49 -28.53
N THR A 346 -18.29 0.09 -28.84
CA THR A 346 -17.04 -0.04 -28.07
C THR A 346 -17.13 0.55 -26.66
N ARG A 347 -18.24 1.23 -26.30
CA ARG A 347 -18.56 1.65 -24.92
C ARG A 347 -19.08 0.52 -24.02
N SER A 348 -19.04 -0.73 -24.50
CA SER A 348 -19.54 -1.92 -23.80
C SER A 348 -18.48 -2.63 -22.96
N CYS A 349 -17.32 -2.02 -22.70
CA CYS A 349 -16.29 -2.63 -21.86
C CYS A 349 -16.80 -2.87 -20.43
N ALA A 350 -16.45 -4.05 -19.90
CA ALA A 350 -16.81 -4.44 -18.54
C ALA A 350 -15.97 -3.71 -17.47
N TYR A 351 -14.79 -3.19 -17.83
CA TYR A 351 -14.01 -2.27 -17.01
C TYR A 351 -13.64 -1.01 -17.80
N LEU A 352 -13.70 0.13 -17.13
CA LEU A 352 -13.47 1.44 -17.73
C LEU A 352 -12.36 2.17 -16.98
N ASN A 353 -11.45 2.80 -17.72
CA ASN A 353 -10.22 3.40 -17.17
C ASN A 353 -10.45 4.77 -16.55
N SER A 354 -11.61 5.38 -16.80
CA SER A 354 -11.94 6.70 -16.27
C SER A 354 -13.40 6.77 -15.83
N THR A 355 -13.67 7.72 -14.94
CA THR A 355 -15.04 8.08 -14.54
C THR A 355 -15.87 8.59 -15.72
N ASP A 356 -15.23 9.23 -16.70
CA ASP A 356 -15.89 9.81 -17.87
C ASP A 356 -16.36 8.70 -18.83
N ASP A 357 -15.51 7.70 -19.06
CA ASP A 357 -15.90 6.50 -19.81
C ASP A 357 -17.04 5.77 -19.08
N LEU A 358 -16.93 5.65 -17.75
CA LEU A 358 -17.99 5.08 -16.92
C LEU A 358 -19.30 5.85 -17.06
N GLU A 359 -19.29 7.19 -17.11
CA GLU A 359 -20.51 8.00 -17.29
C GLU A 359 -21.32 7.57 -18.52
N HIS A 360 -20.63 7.32 -19.63
CA HIS A 360 -21.23 7.00 -20.92
C HIS A 360 -21.58 5.52 -21.10
N SER A 361 -21.00 4.63 -20.30
CA SER A 361 -21.37 3.21 -20.32
C SER A 361 -22.81 2.96 -19.87
N ARG A 362 -23.38 1.86 -20.36
CA ARG A 362 -24.76 1.42 -20.11
C ARG A 362 -24.76 -0.08 -19.88
N SER A 363 -25.49 -0.52 -18.86
CA SER A 363 -25.81 -1.93 -18.70
C SER A 363 -26.75 -2.35 -19.82
N GLN A 364 -26.45 -3.49 -20.43
CA GLN A 364 -27.20 -4.03 -21.56
C GLN A 364 -27.53 -5.49 -21.29
N TYR A 365 -28.48 -6.03 -22.04
CA TYR A 365 -28.81 -7.44 -21.97
C TYR A 365 -29.26 -7.94 -23.34
N ALA A 366 -29.09 -9.24 -23.56
CA ALA A 366 -29.60 -9.92 -24.75
C ALA A 366 -29.83 -11.41 -24.42
N PRO A 367 -30.85 -12.06 -25.03
CA PRO A 367 -30.95 -13.51 -24.97
C PRO A 367 -29.66 -14.16 -25.49
N SER A 368 -29.29 -15.30 -24.91
CA SER A 368 -28.10 -16.02 -25.39
C SER A 368 -28.29 -16.55 -26.80
N PRO A 369 -27.33 -16.34 -27.74
CA PRO A 369 -27.46 -16.86 -29.10
C PRO A 369 -27.53 -18.39 -29.15
N SER A 370 -26.94 -19.09 -28.17
CA SER A 370 -26.97 -20.54 -28.10
C SER A 370 -28.23 -21.08 -27.43
N ASP A 371 -28.87 -20.29 -26.56
CA ASP A 371 -30.07 -20.68 -25.82
C ASP A 371 -30.87 -19.42 -25.39
N PRO A 372 -31.97 -19.09 -26.09
CA PRO A 372 -32.77 -17.91 -25.77
C PRO A 372 -33.41 -17.92 -24.38
N SER A 373 -33.41 -19.06 -23.67
CA SER A 373 -33.87 -19.12 -22.28
C SER A 373 -32.84 -18.59 -21.29
N ASN A 374 -31.60 -18.36 -21.73
CA ASN A 374 -30.53 -17.75 -20.97
C ASN A 374 -30.34 -16.28 -21.36
N LEU A 375 -29.79 -15.48 -20.44
CA LEU A 375 -29.60 -14.05 -20.60
C LEU A 375 -28.13 -13.69 -20.49
N PHE A 376 -27.59 -12.98 -21.49
CA PHE A 376 -26.36 -12.23 -21.33
C PHE A 376 -26.65 -10.87 -20.74
N VAL A 377 -25.89 -10.49 -19.71
CA VAL A 377 -25.96 -9.17 -19.08
C VAL A 377 -24.57 -8.53 -19.15
N ASN A 378 -24.52 -7.27 -19.57
CA ASN A 378 -23.31 -6.47 -19.50
C ASN A 378 -23.33 -5.59 -18.25
N VAL A 379 -22.22 -5.62 -17.50
CA VAL A 379 -21.99 -4.77 -16.33
C VAL A 379 -20.76 -3.92 -16.58
N SER A 380 -20.79 -2.65 -16.16
CA SER A 380 -19.62 -1.77 -16.30
C SER A 380 -19.06 -1.44 -14.93
N GLY A 381 -17.75 -1.60 -14.77
CA GLY A 381 -17.01 -1.35 -13.55
C GLY A 381 -15.92 -0.29 -13.70
N HIS A 382 -15.61 0.40 -12.60
CA HIS A 382 -14.44 1.28 -12.50
C HIS A 382 -13.98 1.33 -11.04
N ALA A 383 -12.70 1.07 -10.79
CA ALA A 383 -12.10 1.24 -9.47
C ALA A 383 -11.44 2.61 -9.35
N ASN A 384 -11.77 3.37 -8.31
CA ASN A 384 -11.20 4.68 -8.06
C ASN A 384 -10.15 4.59 -6.94
N TYR A 385 -8.90 4.86 -7.27
CA TYR A 385 -7.77 4.73 -6.35
C TYR A 385 -7.46 6.05 -5.65
N TYR A 386 -6.85 5.95 -4.46
CA TYR A 386 -6.34 7.12 -3.77
C TYR A 386 -5.27 7.80 -4.62
N ARG A 387 -5.34 9.12 -4.75
CA ARG A 387 -4.36 9.86 -5.56
C ARG A 387 -3.05 9.99 -4.80
N ASP A 388 -1.99 9.36 -5.31
CA ASP A 388 -0.64 9.42 -4.73
C ASP A 388 0.27 10.41 -5.46
N PHE A 389 -0.16 11.67 -5.57
CA PHE A 389 0.53 12.67 -6.41
C PHE A 389 2.00 12.91 -6.07
N LYS A 390 2.45 12.54 -4.87
CA LYS A 390 3.82 12.75 -4.41
C LYS A 390 4.55 11.45 -4.09
N ASN A 391 3.96 10.29 -4.43
CA ASN A 391 4.41 9.00 -3.91
C ASN A 391 4.61 9.06 -2.38
N THR A 392 3.68 9.71 -1.68
CA THR A 392 3.71 9.87 -0.22
C THR A 392 2.96 8.75 0.49
N GLY A 393 2.74 7.60 -0.16
CA GLY A 393 2.25 6.39 0.50
C GLY A 393 0.73 6.32 0.65
N SER A 394 0.00 6.50 -0.44
CA SER A 394 -1.44 6.23 -0.45
C SER A 394 -1.78 4.76 -0.25
N ILE A 395 -2.99 4.48 0.24
CA ILE A 395 -3.53 3.12 0.32
C ILE A 395 -3.63 2.55 -1.09
N THR A 396 -3.13 1.33 -1.24
CA THR A 396 -3.10 0.59 -2.50
C THR A 396 -4.47 0.21 -3.01
N ALA A 397 -5.33 -0.29 -2.13
CA ALA A 397 -6.67 -0.70 -2.50
C ALA A 397 -7.50 0.48 -3.04
N ALA A 398 -8.43 0.19 -3.94
CA ALA A 398 -9.37 1.19 -4.43
C ALA A 398 -10.19 1.78 -3.27
N SER A 399 -10.35 3.10 -3.28
CA SER A 399 -11.24 3.80 -2.34
C SER A 399 -12.70 3.39 -2.54
N GLN A 400 -13.08 3.04 -3.77
CA GLN A 400 -14.40 2.56 -4.14
C GLN A 400 -14.34 1.82 -5.49
N ILE A 401 -15.33 0.96 -5.73
CA ILE A 401 -15.58 0.31 -7.01
C ILE A 401 -16.98 0.70 -7.47
N ALA A 402 -17.07 1.43 -8.57
CA ALA A 402 -18.32 1.89 -9.15
C ALA A 402 -18.84 0.86 -10.16
N CYS A 403 -20.03 0.33 -9.92
CA CYS A 403 -20.65 -0.72 -10.71
C CYS A 403 -22.00 -0.25 -11.30
N LYS A 404 -22.15 -0.35 -12.62
CA LYS A 404 -23.42 -0.14 -13.32
C LYS A 404 -24.04 -1.48 -13.70
N MET A 405 -25.19 -1.78 -13.11
CA MET A 405 -25.86 -3.08 -13.18
C MET A 405 -27.36 -2.89 -13.52
N LEU A 406 -28.04 -4.01 -13.79
CA LEU A 406 -29.49 -4.11 -13.93
C LEU A 406 -30.13 -4.48 -12.59
N THR A 407 -31.38 -4.07 -12.39
CA THR A 407 -32.22 -4.55 -11.28
C THR A 407 -32.57 -6.04 -11.45
N GLY A 408 -32.84 -6.75 -10.35
CA GLY A 408 -33.38 -8.11 -10.41
C GLY A 408 -34.70 -8.19 -11.16
N ALA A 409 -35.58 -7.19 -11.00
CA ALA A 409 -36.83 -7.10 -11.74
C ALA A 409 -36.62 -7.05 -13.27
N ARG A 410 -35.60 -6.31 -13.73
CA ARG A 410 -35.27 -6.25 -15.16
C ARG A 410 -34.77 -7.60 -15.65
N ILE A 411 -33.89 -8.26 -14.90
CA ILE A 411 -33.38 -9.58 -15.29
C ILE A 411 -34.51 -10.61 -15.33
N ALA A 412 -35.39 -10.61 -14.32
CA ALA A 412 -36.52 -11.52 -14.26
C ALA A 412 -37.53 -11.33 -15.40
N GLU A 413 -37.84 -10.08 -15.76
CA GLU A 413 -38.67 -9.77 -16.93
C GLU A 413 -38.09 -10.39 -18.20
N GLN A 414 -36.77 -10.28 -18.39
CA GLN A 414 -36.09 -10.80 -19.58
C GLN A 414 -35.98 -12.33 -19.58
N LEU A 415 -35.93 -12.96 -18.42
CA LEU A 415 -35.98 -14.42 -18.27
C LEU A 415 -37.40 -14.99 -18.28
N ASN A 416 -38.43 -14.13 -18.27
CA ASN A 416 -39.85 -14.48 -18.14
C ASN A 416 -40.12 -15.35 -16.90
N ILE A 417 -39.63 -14.91 -15.75
CA ILE A 417 -39.82 -15.57 -14.44
C ILE A 417 -40.56 -14.64 -13.47
N GLU A 418 -41.20 -15.23 -12.46
CA GLU A 418 -41.80 -14.47 -11.37
C GLU A 418 -40.72 -13.83 -10.50
N TYR A 419 -40.92 -12.57 -10.12
CA TYR A 419 -39.99 -11.84 -9.25
C TYR A 419 -40.76 -11.04 -8.22
N ASP A 420 -40.52 -11.39 -6.95
CA ASP A 420 -41.06 -10.64 -5.82
C ASP A 420 -40.06 -9.56 -5.38
N ALA A 421 -40.31 -8.34 -5.84
CA ALA A 421 -39.49 -7.19 -5.49
C ALA A 421 -39.49 -6.85 -3.99
N THR A 422 -40.42 -7.41 -3.19
CA THR A 422 -40.46 -7.19 -1.74
C THR A 422 -39.49 -8.08 -0.98
N THR A 423 -39.22 -9.29 -1.47
CA THR A 423 -38.33 -10.26 -0.83
C THR A 423 -36.99 -10.41 -1.51
N SER A 424 -36.89 -10.04 -2.79
CA SER A 424 -35.71 -10.30 -3.63
C SER A 424 -34.92 -9.05 -4.00
N ARG A 425 -35.29 -7.86 -3.49
CA ARG A 425 -34.58 -6.61 -3.77
C ARG A 425 -33.45 -6.40 -2.79
N ASN A 426 -32.27 -6.84 -3.19
CA ASN A 426 -31.04 -6.52 -2.48
C ASN A 426 -30.58 -5.08 -2.74
N THR A 427 -29.81 -4.53 -1.80
CA THR A 427 -29.30 -3.16 -1.71
C THR A 427 -27.79 -3.12 -1.94
N CYS A 428 -27.22 -1.94 -2.21
CA CYS A 428 -25.78 -1.81 -2.32
C CYS A 428 -25.09 -2.09 -0.97
N LYS A 429 -25.76 -1.76 0.14
CA LYS A 429 -25.39 -2.15 1.51
C LYS A 429 -25.17 -3.65 1.67
N GLU A 430 -26.14 -4.48 1.29
CA GLU A 430 -26.04 -5.95 1.40
C GLU A 430 -24.92 -6.51 0.52
N VAL A 431 -24.67 -5.90 -0.64
CA VAL A 431 -23.52 -6.25 -1.48
C VAL A 431 -22.20 -5.95 -0.77
N ASN A 432 -22.06 -4.81 -0.09
CA ASN A 432 -20.87 -4.50 0.68
C ASN A 432 -20.69 -5.44 1.88
N GLU A 433 -21.79 -5.76 2.59
CA GLU A 433 -21.79 -6.73 3.70
C GLU A 433 -21.27 -8.09 3.22
N TYR A 434 -21.75 -8.57 2.06
CA TYR A 434 -21.23 -9.79 1.44
C TYR A 434 -19.72 -9.73 1.21
N PHE A 435 -19.20 -8.68 0.57
CA PHE A 435 -17.76 -8.58 0.30
C PHE A 435 -16.92 -8.42 1.55
N TYR A 436 -17.45 -7.77 2.59
CA TYR A 436 -16.81 -7.69 3.90
C TYR A 436 -16.69 -9.06 4.55
N GLU A 437 -17.77 -9.84 4.56
CA GLU A 437 -17.77 -11.21 5.09
C GLU A 437 -16.79 -12.10 4.34
N GLN A 438 -16.77 -12.03 3.00
CA GLN A 438 -15.82 -12.80 2.19
C GLN A 438 -14.37 -12.41 2.47
N ALA A 439 -14.09 -11.11 2.62
CA ALA A 439 -12.77 -10.63 3.00
C ALA A 439 -12.36 -11.16 4.38
N LEU A 440 -13.24 -11.09 5.39
CA LEU A 440 -12.96 -11.64 6.71
C LEU A 440 -12.75 -13.16 6.70
N GLN A 441 -13.57 -13.89 5.95
CA GLN A 441 -13.45 -15.33 5.81
C GLN A 441 -12.09 -15.72 5.20
N SER A 442 -11.57 -14.91 4.27
CA SER A 442 -10.28 -15.19 3.61
C SER A 442 -9.06 -15.14 4.54
N ILE A 443 -9.20 -14.52 5.72
CA ILE A 443 -8.16 -14.42 6.74
C ILE A 443 -8.53 -15.16 8.03
N GLU A 444 -9.63 -15.92 8.04
CA GLU A 444 -10.07 -16.65 9.23
C GLU A 444 -8.97 -17.59 9.76
N GLY A 445 -8.76 -17.59 11.07
CA GLY A 445 -7.72 -18.38 11.73
C GLY A 445 -6.30 -17.78 11.70
N THR A 446 -6.10 -16.61 11.09
CA THR A 446 -4.83 -15.86 11.15
C THR A 446 -4.75 -14.96 12.39
N GLU A 447 -3.55 -14.53 12.76
CA GLU A 447 -3.35 -13.56 13.85
C GLU A 447 -4.01 -12.20 13.55
N VAL A 448 -4.02 -11.78 12.28
CA VAL A 448 -4.74 -10.58 11.83
C VAL A 448 -6.23 -10.66 12.18
N TYR A 449 -6.87 -11.80 11.88
CA TYR A 449 -8.28 -12.01 12.18
C TYR A 449 -8.54 -12.03 13.68
N ASN A 450 -7.70 -12.73 14.46
CA ASN A 450 -7.82 -12.76 15.92
C ASN A 450 -7.69 -11.36 16.53
N ARG A 451 -6.70 -10.58 16.09
CA ARG A 451 -6.48 -9.19 16.51
C ARG A 451 -7.70 -8.31 16.20
N TYR A 452 -8.23 -8.44 14.98
CA TYR A 452 -9.42 -7.71 14.56
C TYR A 452 -10.67 -8.08 15.36
N LEU A 453 -10.88 -9.36 15.66
CA LEU A 453 -11.99 -9.80 16.50
C LEU A 453 -11.87 -9.28 17.93
N GLN A 454 -10.67 -9.37 18.50
CA GLN A 454 -10.40 -8.98 19.87
C GLN A 454 -10.57 -7.47 20.08
N SER A 455 -10.17 -6.65 19.10
CA SER A 455 -10.17 -5.20 19.31
C SER A 455 -10.29 -4.28 18.11
N GLY A 456 -10.38 -4.81 16.91
CA GLY A 456 -10.58 -3.99 15.73
C GLY A 456 -11.96 -3.33 15.75
N LYS A 457 -11.99 -2.02 15.47
CA LYS A 457 -13.20 -1.29 15.08
C LYS A 457 -13.85 -1.98 13.89
N LYS A 458 -15.14 -2.26 14.02
CA LYS A 458 -15.90 -2.93 12.96
C LYS A 458 -16.14 -2.00 11.77
N ILE A 459 -16.65 -2.55 10.67
CA ILE A 459 -17.19 -1.73 9.58
C ILE A 459 -18.70 -1.67 9.78
N CYS A 460 -19.26 -0.46 9.81
CA CYS A 460 -20.69 -0.22 9.97
C CYS A 460 -21.29 0.18 8.62
N PHE A 461 -22.00 -0.74 7.99
CA PHE A 461 -22.73 -0.41 6.77
C PHE A 461 -24.00 0.38 7.10
N LYS A 462 -24.08 1.59 6.54
CA LYS A 462 -25.24 2.47 6.63
C LYS A 462 -26.16 2.23 5.44
N ASP A 463 -27.35 2.79 5.53
CA ASP A 463 -28.31 2.69 4.42
C ASP A 463 -27.78 3.45 3.19
N ASP A 464 -28.09 2.93 2.01
CA ASP A 464 -27.72 3.57 0.75
C ASP A 464 -28.39 4.94 0.63
N PHE A 465 -27.71 5.88 -0.03
CA PHE A 465 -28.27 7.20 -0.35
C PHE A 465 -28.37 7.42 -1.86
N ASP A 466 -29.40 8.15 -2.27
CA ASP A 466 -29.60 8.46 -3.69
C ASP A 466 -28.61 9.53 -4.15
N ALA A 467 -28.07 9.34 -5.36
CA ALA A 467 -27.33 10.40 -6.02
C ALA A 467 -28.20 11.64 -6.22
N TYR A 468 -27.61 12.83 -6.17
CA TYR A 468 -28.30 14.08 -6.41
C TYR A 468 -29.01 14.06 -7.78
N PHE A 469 -30.31 14.32 -7.79
CA PHE A 469 -31.22 14.20 -8.95
C PHE A 469 -31.35 12.80 -9.57
N SER A 470 -30.84 11.74 -8.93
CA SER A 470 -30.88 10.36 -9.43
C SER A 470 -30.38 10.23 -10.90
N ALA A 471 -29.44 11.10 -11.29
CA ALA A 471 -28.95 11.21 -12.65
C ALA A 471 -27.55 10.61 -12.77
N GLY A 472 -27.29 9.90 -13.86
CA GLY A 472 -25.99 9.25 -14.13
C GLY A 472 -24.77 10.16 -13.91
N PRO A 473 -24.72 11.38 -14.49
CA PRO A 473 -23.59 12.29 -14.31
C PRO A 473 -23.39 12.75 -12.86
N ALA A 474 -24.47 12.88 -12.07
CA ALA A 474 -24.37 13.24 -10.66
C ALA A 474 -23.81 12.07 -9.83
N TRP A 475 -24.32 10.85 -10.08
CA TRP A 475 -23.80 9.64 -9.45
C TRP A 475 -22.31 9.43 -9.70
N ILE A 476 -21.82 9.72 -10.91
CA ILE A 476 -20.38 9.63 -11.23
C ILE A 476 -19.53 10.54 -10.32
N LYS A 477 -19.99 11.78 -10.07
CA LYS A 477 -19.26 12.80 -9.30
C LYS A 477 -19.29 12.58 -7.79
N GLU A 478 -20.32 11.92 -7.28
CA GLU A 478 -20.40 11.58 -5.85
C GLU A 478 -19.41 10.47 -5.49
N SER A 479 -19.25 10.12 -4.23
CA SER A 479 -18.34 9.05 -3.81
C SER A 479 -19.01 8.19 -2.76
N LEU A 480 -18.50 6.98 -2.58
CA LEU A 480 -18.81 6.18 -1.40
C LEU A 480 -18.50 7.01 -0.15
N GLU A 481 -19.45 7.12 0.77
CA GLU A 481 -19.20 7.78 2.04
C GLU A 481 -18.42 6.80 2.92
N ILE A 482 -17.17 7.15 3.25
CA ILE A 482 -16.33 6.41 4.19
C ILE A 482 -15.96 7.39 5.29
N LYS A 483 -16.41 7.10 6.52
CA LYS A 483 -16.17 7.95 7.68
C LYS A 483 -15.74 7.10 8.86
N GLU A 484 -14.61 7.43 9.46
CA GLU A 484 -14.22 6.84 10.73
C GLU A 484 -14.98 7.54 11.87
N ASP A 485 -15.75 6.75 12.62
CA ASP A 485 -16.38 7.16 13.86
C ASP A 485 -15.64 6.54 15.06
N ASP A 486 -16.10 6.83 16.29
CA ASP A 486 -15.46 6.32 17.50
C ASP A 486 -15.49 4.78 17.58
N ASP A 487 -16.56 4.16 17.10
CA ASP A 487 -16.82 2.71 17.25
C ASP A 487 -16.52 1.89 16.00
N CYS A 488 -16.59 2.49 14.80
CA CYS A 488 -16.48 1.77 13.54
C CYS A 488 -16.09 2.66 12.36
N LEU A 489 -15.74 2.02 11.24
CA LEU A 489 -15.69 2.65 9.92
C LEU A 489 -17.09 2.63 9.31
N SER A 490 -17.78 3.77 9.30
CA SER A 490 -19.08 3.92 8.65
C SER A 490 -18.93 3.97 7.13
N VAL A 491 -19.72 3.15 6.43
CA VAL A 491 -19.69 3.02 4.96
C VAL A 491 -21.11 3.12 4.43
N ALA A 492 -21.36 4.07 3.51
CA ALA A 492 -22.66 4.23 2.85
C ALA A 492 -22.49 4.33 1.33
N SER A 493 -23.24 3.54 0.58
CA SER A 493 -23.21 3.53 -0.88
C SER A 493 -24.12 4.61 -1.46
N VAL A 494 -23.57 5.39 -2.39
CA VAL A 494 -24.41 6.17 -3.31
C VAL A 494 -24.97 5.23 -4.39
N LYS A 495 -26.28 5.36 -4.65
CA LYS A 495 -26.98 4.52 -5.62
C LYS A 495 -27.80 5.29 -6.65
N ILE A 496 -28.12 4.59 -7.73
CA ILE A 496 -29.24 4.89 -8.63
C ILE A 496 -30.02 3.58 -8.77
N ASP A 497 -31.32 3.60 -8.48
CA ASP A 497 -32.19 2.43 -8.59
C ASP A 497 -33.51 2.87 -9.25
N THR A 498 -33.79 2.36 -10.44
CA THR A 498 -34.93 2.82 -11.27
C THR A 498 -35.93 1.69 -11.53
N ALA A 499 -37.20 2.06 -11.54
CA ALA A 499 -38.27 1.14 -11.92
C ALA A 499 -38.20 0.76 -13.42
N LEU A 500 -38.88 -0.34 -13.79
CA LEU A 500 -38.93 -0.83 -15.18
C LEU A 500 -39.60 0.14 -16.15
N ASP A 501 -40.48 1.00 -15.67
CA ASP A 501 -41.21 2.02 -16.42
C ASP A 501 -40.54 3.41 -16.36
N SER A 502 -39.34 3.52 -15.79
CA SER A 502 -38.60 4.78 -15.74
C SER A 502 -38.28 5.30 -17.14
N ASN A 503 -38.63 6.56 -17.40
CA ASN A 503 -38.26 7.27 -18.64
C ASN A 503 -36.74 7.47 -18.78
N LEU A 504 -36.00 7.36 -17.68
CA LEU A 504 -34.56 7.54 -17.63
C LEU A 504 -33.93 6.25 -17.10
N PHE A 505 -33.31 5.47 -18.00
CA PHE A 505 -32.63 4.20 -17.71
C PHE A 505 -33.54 3.17 -17.01
N PRO A 506 -34.50 2.55 -17.70
CA PRO A 506 -35.47 1.66 -17.06
C PRO A 506 -34.83 0.37 -16.50
N GLY A 507 -35.02 0.14 -15.20
CA GLY A 507 -34.60 -1.10 -14.52
C GLY A 507 -33.09 -1.22 -14.27
N VAL A 508 -32.39 -0.13 -13.97
CA VAL A 508 -30.96 -0.13 -13.63
C VAL A 508 -30.73 -0.01 -12.12
N HIS A 509 -29.64 -0.59 -11.64
CA HIS A 509 -29.17 -0.48 -10.26
C HIS A 509 -27.67 -0.19 -10.25
N TYR A 510 -27.27 1.03 -9.91
CA TYR A 510 -25.87 1.43 -9.84
C TYR A 510 -25.42 1.55 -8.40
N CYS A 511 -24.24 1.02 -8.08
CA CYS A 511 -23.68 1.02 -6.73
C CYS A 511 -22.23 1.51 -6.74
N LYS A 512 -21.84 2.31 -5.76
CA LYS A 512 -20.42 2.49 -5.39
C LYS A 512 -20.14 1.64 -4.17
N LEU A 513 -19.27 0.65 -4.32
CA LEU A 513 -18.99 -0.38 -3.34
C LEU A 513 -17.63 -0.16 -2.70
N LEU A 514 -17.47 -0.61 -1.46
CA LEU A 514 -16.17 -0.66 -0.79
C LEU A 514 -15.32 -1.78 -1.41
N SER A 515 -14.05 -1.50 -1.68
CA SER A 515 -13.14 -2.53 -2.16
C SER A 515 -12.94 -3.64 -1.11
N PRO A 516 -13.00 -4.93 -1.49
CA PRO A 516 -12.59 -6.03 -0.61
C PRO A 516 -11.14 -5.90 -0.13
N ALA A 517 -10.22 -5.38 -0.96
CA ALA A 517 -8.85 -5.13 -0.55
C ALA A 517 -8.78 -3.99 0.47
N ARG A 518 -9.64 -2.96 0.37
CA ARG A 518 -9.72 -1.89 1.37
C ARG A 518 -10.26 -2.41 2.71
N VAL A 519 -11.18 -3.38 2.69
CA VAL A 519 -11.61 -4.09 3.91
C VAL A 519 -10.41 -4.76 4.58
N LEU A 520 -9.61 -5.52 3.82
CA LEU A 520 -8.44 -6.19 4.37
C LEU A 520 -7.37 -5.21 4.87
N ASP A 521 -7.10 -4.11 4.16
CA ASP A 521 -6.18 -3.07 4.62
C ASP A 521 -6.64 -2.47 5.97
N TRP A 522 -7.94 -2.18 6.11
CA TRP A 522 -8.54 -1.70 7.37
C TRP A 522 -8.36 -2.72 8.50
N VAL A 523 -8.68 -3.99 8.24
CA VAL A 523 -8.60 -5.08 9.22
C VAL A 523 -7.16 -5.33 9.66
N MET A 524 -6.20 -5.28 8.74
CA MET A 524 -4.78 -5.47 9.01
C MET A 524 -4.17 -4.31 9.80
N THR A 525 -4.65 -3.08 9.61
CA THR A 525 -4.03 -1.86 10.14
C THR A 525 -5.01 -0.96 10.89
N ASP A 526 -5.70 -0.09 10.17
CA ASP A 526 -6.46 1.08 10.65
C ASP A 526 -7.50 0.75 11.75
N SER A 527 -8.05 -0.46 11.76
CA SER A 527 -9.09 -0.87 12.73
C SER A 527 -8.68 -0.76 14.20
N ASN A 528 -7.39 -0.66 14.52
CA ASN A 528 -6.89 -0.66 15.90
C ASN A 528 -6.51 0.75 16.43
N ALA A 529 -6.78 1.83 15.68
CA ALA A 529 -6.31 3.21 15.93
C ALA A 529 -6.60 3.84 17.30
N ASN A 530 -7.67 3.46 17.99
CA ASN A 530 -8.09 4.16 19.22
C ASN A 530 -7.40 3.70 20.52
N LYS A 531 -6.43 2.78 20.46
CA LYS A 531 -5.87 2.15 21.67
C LYS A 531 -4.69 2.88 22.33
N ARG A 532 -4.10 3.88 21.68
CA ARG A 532 -3.05 4.73 22.28
C ARG A 532 -3.65 6.10 22.63
N LYS A 533 -4.38 6.17 23.74
CA LYS A 533 -4.74 7.44 24.41
C LYS A 533 -3.95 7.60 25.69
#